data_AF-A0A0T6XYB6-F1
#
_entry.id   AF-A0A0T6XYB6-F1
#
_cell.length_a   1.000
_cell.length_b   1.000
_cell.length_c   1.000
_cell.angle_alpha   90.00
_cell.angle_beta   90.00
_cell.angle_gamma   90.00
#
_symmetry.space_group_name_H-M   'P 1'
#
loop_
_entity.id
_entity.type
_entity.pdbx_description
1 polymer ?
#
loop_
_entity_poly.entity_id
_entity_poly.type
_entity_poly.pdbx_seq_one_letter_code
_entity_poly.pdbx_strand_id
1 'polypeptide(L)'
;MWFGTGSIVLKGVTIADGAVVGAGAIVTKDIPPYAVAVGNPARVIKYRFCDATIRRLLASKWWDMEPVFIASLPLNDVQKCLDILEKLPPVS
;
A
#
# COMPACT_ATOMS: atom_id res chain seq x y z
N MET A 1 -2.52 4.83 0.16
CA MET A 1 -1.49 5.28 1.13
C MET A 1 -2.18 5.79 2.39
N TRP A 2 -1.57 5.68 3.58
CA TRP A 2 -2.13 6.23 4.81
C TRP A 2 -1.09 7.01 5.63
N PHE A 3 -1.48 8.16 6.16
CA PHE A 3 -0.68 9.01 7.04
C PHE A 3 -1.41 9.25 8.36
N GLY A 4 -0.72 8.98 9.46
CA GLY A 4 -1.14 9.40 10.78
C GLY A 4 -0.95 10.89 10.99
N THR A 5 -1.78 11.46 11.86
CA THR A 5 -1.75 12.88 12.22
C THR A 5 -0.35 13.33 12.65
N GLY A 6 0.07 14.51 12.17
CA GLY A 6 1.36 15.10 12.54
C GLY A 6 2.58 14.38 11.97
N SER A 7 2.42 13.46 11.01
CA SER A 7 3.56 12.95 10.26
C SER A 7 4.17 14.04 9.38
N ILE A 8 5.51 14.02 9.27
CA ILE A 8 6.30 14.97 8.49
C ILE A 8 7.09 14.16 7.46
N VAL A 9 6.94 14.48 6.18
CA VAL A 9 7.69 13.85 5.08
C VAL A 9 8.67 14.87 4.51
N LEU A 10 9.96 14.54 4.53
CA LEU A 10 10.98 15.43 3.95
C LEU A 10 10.89 15.42 2.42
N LYS A 11 11.21 16.58 1.81
CA LYS A 11 11.25 16.73 0.35
C LYS A 11 12.24 15.74 -0.26
N GLY A 12 11.86 15.15 -1.40
CA GLY A 12 12.70 14.23 -2.17
C GLY A 12 12.57 12.77 -1.75
N VAL A 13 11.74 12.47 -0.74
CA VAL A 13 11.39 11.11 -0.34
C VAL A 13 10.19 10.60 -1.13
N THR A 14 10.25 9.34 -1.56
CA THR A 14 9.15 8.59 -2.17
C THR A 14 8.41 7.76 -1.12
N ILE A 15 7.09 7.92 -1.04
CA ILE A 15 6.21 7.03 -0.26
C ILE A 15 5.46 6.16 -1.27
N ALA A 16 5.70 4.86 -1.24
CA ALA A 16 5.13 3.96 -2.24
C ALA A 16 3.70 3.48 -1.91
N ASP A 17 3.07 2.82 -2.88
CA ASP A 17 1.69 2.38 -2.78
C ASP A 17 1.42 1.47 -1.59
N GLY A 18 0.25 1.66 -0.99
CA GLY A 18 -0.17 0.88 0.18
C GLY A 18 0.63 1.13 1.47
N ALA A 19 1.65 1.98 1.48
CA ALA A 19 2.43 2.32 2.67
C ALA A 19 1.60 3.02 3.75
N VAL A 20 2.02 2.82 5.00
CA VAL A 20 1.40 3.35 6.23
C VAL A 20 2.47 4.09 7.02
N VAL A 21 2.29 5.40 7.22
CA VAL A 21 3.16 6.25 8.04
C VAL A 21 2.44 6.58 9.34
N GLY A 22 3.01 6.19 10.47
CA GLY A 22 2.41 6.42 11.79
C GLY A 22 2.30 7.90 12.18
N ALA A 23 1.44 8.20 13.16
CA ALA A 23 1.30 9.54 13.70
C ALA A 23 2.63 10.05 14.29
N GLY A 24 2.94 11.33 14.08
CA GLY A 24 4.18 11.97 14.54
C GLY A 24 5.48 11.47 13.89
N ALA A 25 5.42 10.60 12.87
CA ALA A 25 6.62 10.07 12.24
C ALA A 25 7.34 11.13 11.38
N ILE A 26 8.67 11.17 11.42
CA ILE A 26 9.48 12.04 10.54
C ILE A 26 10.19 11.19 9.49
N VAL A 27 9.65 11.21 8.28
CA VAL A 27 10.13 10.40 7.16
C VAL A 27 11.29 11.09 6.47
N THR A 28 12.46 10.48 6.59
CA THR A 28 13.75 10.99 6.07
C THR A 28 14.32 10.15 4.93
N LYS A 29 13.68 9.03 4.59
CA LYS A 29 14.09 8.06 3.55
C LYS A 29 12.85 7.44 2.91
N ASP A 30 13.02 6.91 1.70
CA ASP A 30 11.94 6.24 0.95
C ASP A 30 11.28 5.13 1.76
N ILE A 31 9.95 5.08 1.67
CA ILE A 31 9.13 4.05 2.33
C ILE A 31 8.63 3.06 1.27
N PRO A 32 9.03 1.78 1.35
CA PRO A 32 8.65 0.77 0.37
C PRO A 32 7.14 0.51 0.30
N PRO A 33 6.66 -0.12 -0.79
CA PRO A 33 5.25 -0.46 -0.92
C PRO A 33 4.76 -1.30 0.24
N TYR A 34 3.57 -1.00 0.74
CA TYR A 34 2.90 -1.73 1.83
C TYR A 34 3.70 -1.82 3.14
N ALA A 35 4.78 -1.05 3.30
CA ALA A 35 5.53 -0.94 4.54
C ALA A 35 4.74 -0.14 5.58
N VAL A 36 4.98 -0.46 6.86
CA VAL A 36 4.51 0.32 8.01
C VAL A 36 5.72 0.98 8.65
N ALA A 37 5.75 2.30 8.63
CA ALA A 37 6.86 3.11 9.14
C ALA A 37 6.42 4.04 10.27
N VAL A 38 7.20 4.10 11.35
CA VAL A 38 6.91 4.91 12.54
C VAL A 38 8.18 5.54 13.12
N GLY A 39 8.02 6.55 13.97
CA GLY A 39 9.12 7.16 14.75
C GLY A 39 9.80 8.36 14.11
N ASN A 40 10.78 8.92 14.83
CA ASN A 40 11.60 10.05 14.41
C ASN A 40 13.09 9.73 14.68
N PRO A 41 13.92 9.46 13.65
CA PRO A 41 13.53 9.33 12.24
C PRO A 41 12.70 8.06 11.98
N ALA A 42 11.81 8.10 11.00
CA ALA A 42 10.92 6.97 10.69
C ALA A 42 11.70 5.73 10.28
N ARG A 43 11.25 4.56 10.74
CA ARG A 43 11.81 3.23 10.40
C ARG A 43 10.68 2.28 10.04
N VAL A 44 10.91 1.43 9.04
CA VAL A 44 10.01 0.33 8.70
C VAL A 44 10.06 -0.69 9.83
N ILE A 45 8.91 -0.97 10.44
CA ILE A 45 8.78 -1.92 11.55
C ILE A 45 8.15 -3.25 11.12
N LYS A 46 7.37 -3.24 10.04
CA LYS A 46 6.75 -4.42 9.42
C LYS A 46 6.21 -4.09 8.04
N TYR A 47 5.78 -5.12 7.32
CA TYR A 47 4.97 -4.99 6.11
C TYR A 47 3.53 -5.42 6.41
N ARG A 48 2.57 -4.86 5.66
CA ARG A 48 1.15 -5.23 5.78
C ARG A 48 0.86 -6.65 5.29
N PHE A 49 1.65 -7.13 4.34
CA PHE A 49 1.52 -8.44 3.72
C PHE A 49 2.90 -9.06 3.46
N CYS A 50 2.95 -10.34 3.12
CA CYS A 50 4.18 -10.97 2.63
C CYS A 50 4.55 -10.48 1.22
N ASP A 51 5.82 -10.61 0.85
CA ASP A 51 6.36 -10.14 -0.44
C ASP A 51 5.56 -10.63 -1.65
N ALA A 52 5.19 -11.91 -1.67
CA ALA A 52 4.40 -12.49 -2.76
C ALA A 52 3.04 -11.79 -2.93
N THR A 53 2.36 -11.48 -1.82
CA THR A 53 1.07 -10.77 -1.85
C THR A 53 1.26 -9.31 -2.27
N ILE A 54 2.32 -8.64 -1.82
CA ILE A 54 2.64 -7.27 -2.22
C ILE A 54 2.85 -7.17 -3.74
N ARG A 55 3.62 -8.10 -4.33
CA ARG A 55 3.84 -8.13 -5.77
C ARG A 55 2.55 -8.29 -6.57
N ARG A 56 1.66 -9.20 -6.14
CA ARG A 56 0.35 -9.39 -6.77
C ARG A 56 -0.53 -8.12 -6.68
N LEU A 57 -0.55 -7.47 -5.52
CA LEU A 57 -1.31 -6.23 -5.32
C LEU A 57 -0.77 -5.05 -6.16
N LEU A 58 0.55 -4.95 -6.32
CA LEU A 58 1.15 -3.92 -7.16
C LEU A 58 0.88 -4.17 -8.65
N ALA A 59 0.96 -5.42 -9.08
CA ALA A 59 0.68 -5.80 -10.45
C ALA A 59 -0.79 -5.57 -10.84
N SER A 60 -1.72 -5.76 -9.90
CA SER A 60 -3.14 -5.58 -10.18
C SER A 60 -3.57 -4.13 -10.33
N LYS A 61 -2.83 -3.17 -9.74
CA LYS A 61 -3.18 -1.74 -9.68
C LYS A 61 -4.67 -1.53 -9.41
N TRP A 62 -5.22 -2.28 -8.47
CA TRP A 62 -6.67 -2.34 -8.23
C TRP A 62 -7.31 -0.97 -7.93
N TRP A 63 -6.52 0.01 -7.48
CA TRP A 63 -6.95 1.39 -7.24
C TRP A 63 -7.25 2.19 -8.52
N ASP A 64 -6.81 1.72 -9.69
CA ASP A 64 -7.11 2.32 -11.00
C ASP A 64 -8.40 1.75 -11.62
N MET A 65 -9.07 0.81 -10.94
CA MET A 65 -10.29 0.15 -11.43
C MET A 65 -11.56 0.91 -11.10
N GLU A 66 -12.65 0.58 -11.82
CA GLU A 66 -13.96 1.14 -11.57
C GLU A 66 -14.44 0.88 -10.12
N PRO A 67 -14.89 1.92 -9.38
CA PRO A 67 -15.30 1.76 -7.99
C PRO A 67 -16.40 0.70 -7.78
N VAL A 68 -17.31 0.56 -8.74
CA VAL A 68 -18.38 -0.46 -8.70
C VAL A 68 -17.79 -1.87 -8.70
N PHE A 69 -16.74 -2.09 -9.51
CA PHE A 69 -16.05 -3.36 -9.53
C PHE A 69 -15.30 -3.60 -8.22
N ILE A 70 -14.58 -2.61 -7.69
CA ILE A 70 -13.87 -2.71 -6.40
C ILE A 70 -14.84 -3.06 -5.27
N ALA A 71 -16.02 -2.44 -5.22
CA ALA A 71 -17.04 -2.71 -4.21
C ALA A 71 -17.61 -4.14 -4.27
N SER A 72 -17.51 -4.81 -5.42
CA SER A 72 -17.96 -6.19 -5.61
C SER A 72 -16.95 -7.24 -5.13
N LEU A 73 -15.71 -6.84 -4.86
CA LEU A 73 -14.65 -7.76 -4.45
C LEU A 73 -14.84 -8.26 -3.00
N PRO A 74 -14.34 -9.45 -2.65
CA PRO A 74 -14.36 -9.97 -1.28
C PRO A 74 -13.31 -9.25 -0.39
N LEU A 75 -13.54 -7.97 -0.06
CA LEU A 75 -12.57 -7.07 0.59
C LEU A 75 -12.05 -7.55 1.96
N ASN A 76 -12.67 -8.56 2.56
CA ASN A 76 -12.22 -9.20 3.80
C ASN A 76 -11.17 -10.31 3.58
N ASP A 77 -10.93 -10.73 2.33
CA ASP A 77 -9.99 -11.79 1.98
C ASP A 77 -9.10 -11.35 0.80
N VAL A 78 -7.90 -10.91 1.12
CA VAL A 78 -6.94 -10.39 0.13
C VAL A 78 -6.57 -11.43 -0.93
N GLN A 79 -6.52 -12.72 -0.58
CA GLN A 79 -6.12 -13.74 -1.55
C GLN A 79 -7.24 -13.97 -2.57
N LYS A 80 -8.49 -14.08 -2.10
CA LYS A 80 -9.64 -14.19 -3.02
C LYS A 80 -9.80 -12.96 -3.90
N CYS A 81 -9.54 -11.75 -3.38
CA CYS A 81 -9.50 -10.55 -4.20
C CYS A 81 -8.49 -10.70 -5.33
N LEU A 82 -7.25 -11.05 -5.00
CA LEU A 82 -6.18 -11.21 -5.98
C LEU A 82 -6.49 -12.28 -7.03
N ASP A 83 -7.06 -13.41 -6.62
CA ASP A 83 -7.45 -14.49 -7.54
C ASP A 83 -8.52 -14.05 -8.55
N ILE A 84 -9.37 -13.08 -8.20
CA ILE A 84 -10.35 -12.48 -9.13
C ILE A 84 -9.65 -11.46 -10.03
N LEU A 85 -8.82 -10.59 -9.45
CA LEU A 85 -8.12 -9.54 -10.17
C LEU A 85 -7.20 -10.09 -11.27
N GLU A 86 -6.54 -11.22 -11.02
CA GLU A 86 -5.63 -11.86 -11.97
C GLU A 86 -6.33 -12.55 -13.15
N LYS A 87 -7.65 -12.79 -13.04
CA LYS A 87 -8.45 -13.36 -14.13
C LYS A 87 -8.94 -12.32 -15.11
N LEU A 88 -8.78 -11.03 -14.78
CA LEU A 88 -9.16 -9.94 -15.66
C LEU A 88 -8.08 -9.71 -16.72
N PRO A 89 -8.48 -9.30 -17.94
CA PRO A 89 -7.52 -8.82 -18.91
C PRO A 89 -6.76 -7.61 -18.33
N PRO A 90 -5.46 -7.46 -18.62
CA PRO A 90 -4.68 -6.34 -18.12
C PRO A 90 -5.34 -5.02 -18.51
N VAL A 91 -5.52 -4.15 -17.53
CA VAL A 91 -6.06 -2.80 -17.72
C VAL A 91 -5.06 -2.04 -18.59
N SER A 92 -5.50 -1.60 -19.78
CA SER A 92 -4.73 -0.86 -20.78
C SER A 92 -4.41 0.56 -20.34
#